data_AF-Q3ZUC0-F1
#
_entry.id   AF-Q3ZUC0-F1
#
_cell.length_a   1.000
_cell.length_b   1.000
_cell.length_c   1.000
_cell.angle_alpha   90.00
_cell.angle_beta   90.00
_cell.angle_gamma   90.00
#
_symmetry.space_group_name_H-M   'P 1'
#
loop_
_entity.id
_entity.type
_entity.pdbx_description
1 polymer ?
#
loop_
_entity_poly.entity_id
_entity_poly.type
_entity_poly.pdbx_seq_one_letter_code
_entity_poly.pdbx_strand_id
1 'polypeptide(L)'
;GSVSGQHQFTVKLDDMDVDLYPSDSVLRMKINGKEVPTTSLPYEHPTGSIVIGQNGDGLSLYAASHGLHEVYFDKNTWKVR
;
A
#
# COMPACT_ATOMS: atom_id res chain seq x y z
N GLY A 1 22.48 13.27 13.47
CA GLY A 1 21.26 12.65 13.99
C GLY A 1 20.08 13.31 13.33
N SER A 2 19.37 12.57 12.49
CA SER A 2 18.12 13.02 11.90
C SER A 2 17.22 11.79 11.85
N VAL A 3 16.33 11.64 12.84
CA VAL A 3 15.21 10.72 12.67
C VAL A 3 14.22 11.47 11.79
N SER A 4 14.39 11.35 10.47
CA SER A 4 13.33 11.70 9.54
C SER A 4 12.17 10.76 9.85
N GLY A 5 11.06 11.29 10.34
CA GLY A 5 9.85 10.49 10.55
C GLY A 5 9.51 9.82 9.23
N GLN A 6 9.77 8.51 9.13
CA GLN A 6 9.34 7.76 7.98
C GLN A 6 7.81 7.75 8.05
N HIS A 7 7.17 8.34 7.04
CA HIS A 7 5.72 8.31 6.93
C HIS A 7 5.30 6.87 6.63
N GLN A 8 5.06 6.12 7.69
CA GLN A 8 4.42 4.82 7.62
C GLN A 8 2.92 5.06 7.49
N PHE A 9 2.30 4.33 6.57
CA PHE A 9 0.89 4.41 6.31
C PHE A 9 0.30 3.01 6.36
N THR A 10 -0.81 2.87 7.08
CA THR A 10 -1.47 1.59 7.27
C THR A 10 -2.90 1.70 6.79
N VAL A 11 -3.31 0.81 5.89
CA VAL A 11 -4.70 0.64 5.48
C VAL A 11 -5.22 -0.67 6.05
N LYS A 12 -6.31 -0.60 6.82
CA LYS A 12 -7.02 -1.78 7.30
C LYS A 12 -8.37 -1.86 6.60
N LEU A 13 -8.60 -2.96 5.88
CA LEU A 13 -9.81 -3.25 5.12
C LEU A 13 -10.17 -4.72 5.29
N ASP A 14 -11.37 -4.98 5.82
CA ASP A 14 -11.85 -6.33 6.10
C ASP A 14 -10.85 -7.15 6.94
N ASP A 15 -10.38 -8.29 6.44
CA ASP A 15 -9.36 -9.16 7.07
C ASP A 15 -7.92 -8.86 6.59
N MET A 16 -7.72 -7.75 5.87
CA MET A 16 -6.43 -7.32 5.35
C MET A 16 -5.89 -6.08 6.06
N ASP A 17 -4.63 -6.17 6.49
CA ASP A 17 -3.81 -5.07 6.96
C ASP A 17 -2.66 -4.83 5.97
N VAL A 18 -2.55 -3.62 5.43
CA VAL A 18 -1.50 -3.22 4.49
C VAL A 18 -0.67 -2.12 5.11
N ASP A 19 0.56 -2.45 5.47
CA ASP A 19 1.56 -1.48 5.93
C ASP A 19 2.46 -1.06 4.76
N LEU A 20 2.63 0.24 4.61
CA LEU A 20 3.46 0.84 3.58
C LEU A 20 4.46 1.76 4.24
N TYR A 21 5.72 1.59 3.88
CA TYR A 21 6.79 2.33 4.50
C TYR A 21 7.95 2.53 3.54
N PRO A 22 8.57 3.72 3.55
CA PRO A 22 9.78 3.95 2.78
C PRO A 22 10.95 3.19 3.42
N SER A 23 11.73 2.49 2.59
CA SER A 23 13.02 1.90 2.96
C SER A 23 14.06 2.36 1.95
N ASP A 24 14.98 3.22 2.40
CA ASP A 24 15.97 3.85 1.54
C ASP A 24 15.30 4.60 0.37
N SER A 25 15.56 4.18 -0.87
CA SER A 25 15.00 4.75 -2.10
C SER A 25 13.78 3.98 -2.63
N VAL A 26 13.31 2.95 -1.91
CA VAL A 26 12.26 2.04 -2.38
C VAL A 26 11.09 2.02 -1.40
N LEU A 27 9.87 1.99 -1.93
CA LEU A 27 8.67 1.76 -1.12
C LEU A 27 8.52 0.26 -0.83
N ARG A 28 8.37 -0.10 0.45
CA ARG A 28 8.14 -1.47 0.91
C ARG A 28 6.72 -1.64 1.42
N MET A 29 6.23 -2.87 1.35
CA MET A 29 4.88 -3.24 1.71
C MET A 29 4.86 -4.51 2.55
N LYS A 30 4.04 -4.52 3.60
CA LYS A 30 3.61 -5.75 4.26
C LYS A 30 2.11 -5.92 4.10
N ILE A 31 1.70 -7.15 3.84
CA ILE A 31 0.30 -7.56 3.86
C ILE A 31 0.14 -8.56 5.00
N ASN A 32 -0.73 -8.26 5.96
CA ASN A 32 -0.93 -9.05 7.18
C ASN A 32 0.38 -9.34 7.92
N GLY A 33 1.26 -8.34 8.00
CA GLY A 33 2.58 -8.41 8.65
C GLY A 33 3.66 -9.15 7.85
N LYS A 34 3.34 -9.74 6.70
CA LYS A 34 4.29 -10.43 5.83
C LYS A 34 4.82 -9.50 4.74
N GLU A 35 6.14 -9.42 4.60
CA GLU A 35 6.77 -8.64 3.54
C GLU A 35 6.38 -9.15 2.15
N VAL A 36 5.92 -8.25 1.28
CA VAL A 36 5.55 -8.54 -0.11
C VAL A 36 6.38 -7.62 -1.02
N PRO A 37 7.25 -8.18 -1.88
CA PRO A 37 8.06 -7.36 -2.76
C PRO A 37 7.18 -6.68 -3.82
N THR A 38 7.47 -5.44 -4.16
CA THR A 38 6.72 -4.70 -5.20
C THR A 38 6.82 -5.35 -6.59
N THR A 39 7.80 -6.23 -6.81
CA THR A 39 7.92 -7.05 -8.03
C THR A 39 6.86 -8.13 -8.16
N SER A 40 6.11 -8.45 -7.08
CA SER A 40 4.99 -9.39 -7.14
C SER A 40 3.64 -8.70 -7.37
N LEU A 41 3.65 -7.41 -7.72
CA LEU A 41 2.44 -6.67 -8.07
C LEU A 41 1.98 -6.99 -9.51
N PRO A 42 0.67 -6.98 -9.80
CA PRO A 42 -0.41 -6.67 -8.86
C PRO A 42 -0.62 -7.78 -7.83
N TYR A 43 -0.83 -7.37 -6.58
CA TYR A 43 -1.34 -8.28 -5.56
C TYR A 43 -2.87 -8.26 -5.63
N GLU A 44 -3.48 -9.42 -5.77
CA GLU A 44 -4.93 -9.60 -5.76
C GLU A 44 -5.33 -10.41 -4.53
N HIS A 45 -6.25 -9.87 -3.73
CA HIS A 45 -6.80 -10.63 -2.62
C HIS A 45 -7.61 -11.82 -3.15
N PRO A 46 -7.65 -12.99 -2.46
CA PRO A 46 -8.39 -14.17 -2.94
C PRO A 46 -9.88 -13.94 -3.18
N THR A 47 -10.49 -12.94 -2.51
CA THR A 47 -11.89 -12.55 -2.73
C THR A 47 -12.09 -11.74 -4.02
N GLY A 48 -11.01 -11.30 -4.68
CA GLY A 48 -11.02 -10.45 -5.87
C GLY A 48 -11.47 -9.00 -5.63
N SER A 49 -11.77 -8.62 -4.38
CA SER A 49 -12.35 -7.32 -4.03
C SER A 49 -11.31 -6.25 -3.65
N ILE A 50 -10.05 -6.64 -3.48
CA ILE A 50 -8.94 -5.75 -3.15
C ILE A 50 -7.78 -6.05 -4.10
N VAL A 51 -7.28 -5.00 -4.77
CA VAL A 51 -6.12 -5.07 -5.66
C VAL A 51 -5.13 -4.01 -5.27
N ILE A 52 -3.85 -4.38 -5.16
CA ILE A 52 -2.75 -3.45 -4.96
C ILE A 52 -1.85 -3.52 -6.19
N GLY A 53 -1.60 -2.38 -6.82
CA GLY A 53 -0.82 -2.30 -8.06
C GLY A 53 0.09 -1.08 -8.10
N GLN A 54 1.12 -1.15 -8.94
CA GLN A 54 2.01 -0.01 -9.16
C GLN A 54 1.28 1.08 -9.95
N ASN A 55 1.42 2.33 -9.52
CA ASN A 55 0.83 3.50 -10.17
C ASN A 55 1.83 4.66 -10.18
N GLY A 56 2.46 4.91 -11.33
CA GLY A 56 3.56 5.87 -11.44
C GLY A 56 4.70 5.54 -10.47
N ASP A 57 5.09 6.52 -9.65
CA ASP A 57 6.16 6.39 -8.66
C ASP A 57 5.72 5.75 -7.33
N GLY A 58 4.44 5.41 -7.20
CA GLY A 58 3.83 4.88 -5.98
C GLY A 58 3.05 3.59 -6.23
N LEU A 59 2.21 3.20 -5.26
CA LEU A 59 1.23 2.13 -5.45
C LEU A 59 -0.18 2.67 -5.15
N SER A 60 -1.16 1.96 -5.70
CA SER A 60 -2.58 2.19 -5.46
C SER A 60 -3.21 0.92 -4.89
N LEU A 61 -4.02 1.09 -3.85
CA LEU A 61 -4.94 0.08 -3.35
C LEU A 61 -6.35 0.42 -3.85
N TYR A 62 -6.98 -0.51 -4.54
CA TYR A 62 -8.36 -0.42 -5.01
C TYR A 62 -9.24 -1.38 -4.23
N ALA A 63 -10.35 -0.89 -3.67
CA ALA A 63 -11.26 -1.70 -2.87
C ALA A 63 -12.71 -1.22 -3.05
N ALA A 64 -13.15 -1.04 -4.30
CA ALA A 64 -14.44 -0.43 -4.61
C ALA A 64 -15.63 -1.13 -3.92
N SER A 65 -15.57 -2.46 -3.77
CA SER A 65 -16.58 -3.26 -3.06
C SER A 65 -16.69 -2.93 -1.57
N HIS A 66 -15.72 -2.22 -1.00
CA HIS A 66 -15.69 -1.74 0.40
C HIS A 66 -15.96 -0.23 0.51
N GLY A 67 -16.46 0.41 -0.55
CA GLY A 67 -16.75 1.84 -0.56
C GLY A 67 -15.51 2.74 -0.66
N LEU A 68 -14.34 2.16 -0.95
CA LEU A 68 -13.08 2.86 -1.11
C LEU A 68 -12.59 2.71 -2.55
N HIS A 69 -12.62 3.80 -3.31
CA HIS A 69 -12.28 3.71 -4.73
C HIS A 69 -10.78 3.49 -4.91
N GLU A 70 -9.97 4.39 -4.35
CA GLU A 70 -8.51 4.30 -4.45
C GLU A 70 -7.85 4.91 -3.21
N VAL A 71 -6.82 4.22 -2.70
CA VAL A 71 -5.79 4.84 -1.86
C VAL A 71 -4.48 4.80 -2.61
N TYR A 72 -4.02 5.98 -3.03
CA TYR A 72 -2.72 6.16 -3.66
C TYR A 72 -1.69 6.56 -2.61
N PHE A 73 -0.47 6.02 -2.74
CA PHE A 73 0.63 6.35 -1.85
C PHE A 73 1.98 6.25 -2.58
N ASP A 74 2.83 7.25 -2.36
CA ASP A 74 4.22 7.27 -2.78
C ASP A 74 5.12 7.67 -1.61
N LYS A 75 6.42 7.84 -1.87
CA LYS A 75 7.41 8.22 -0.84
C LYS A 75 7.17 9.59 -0.19
N ASN A 76 6.36 10.46 -0.80
CA ASN A 76 6.14 11.86 -0.42
C ASN A 76 4.73 12.14 0.07
N THR A 77 3.71 11.41 -0.43
CA THR A 77 2.30 11.73 -0.21
C THR A 77 1.40 10.51 -0.26
N TRP A 78 0.19 10.67 0.28
CA TRP A 78 -0.90 9.73 0.15
C TRP A 78 -2.18 10.49 -0.18
N LYS A 79 -3.10 9.84 -0.92
CA LYS A 79 -4.40 10.39 -1.32
C LYS A 79 -5.45 9.31 -1.24
N VAL A 80 -6.63 9.66 -0.73
CA VAL A 80 -7.82 8.82 -0.75
C VAL A 80 -8.81 9.44 -1.74
N ARG A 81 -9.41 8.61 -2.60
CA ARG A 81 -10.45 8.98 -3.55
C ARG A 81 -11.70 8.13 -3.34
#